data_AF-A0A1Q9S6N9-F1
#
_entry.id   AF-A0A1Q9S6N9-F1
#
_cell.length_a   1.000
_cell.length_b   1.000
_cell.length_c   1.000
_cell.angle_alpha   90.00
_cell.angle_beta   90.00
_cell.angle_gamma   90.00
#
_symmetry.space_group_name_H-M   'P 1'
#
loop_
_entity.id
_entity.type
_entity.pdbx_description
1 polymer ?
#
loop_
_entity_poly.entity_id
_entity_poly.type
_entity_poly.pdbx_seq_one_letter_code
_entity_poly.pdbx_strand_id
1 'polypeptide(L)' 'MEVVEAPGEVIDLLDTQGAVPVDTAVAPGPDGPRMRLHLTSVADVVAIGAAPKAVTLHDLRFDRVDGGRFCAVTSDV' A
#
# COMPACT_ATOMS: atom_id res chain seq x y z
N MET A 1 -8.54 -11.80 0.96
CA MET A 1 -8.76 -10.53 1.69
C MET A 1 -7.79 -10.54 2.83
N GLU A 2 -6.91 -9.54 2.89
CA GLU A 2 -5.82 -9.50 3.86
C GLU A 2 -5.84 -8.16 4.60
N VAL A 3 -5.40 -8.18 5.86
CA VAL A 3 -5.31 -6.97 6.69
C VAL A 3 -3.84 -6.66 6.89
N VAL A 4 -3.41 -5.49 6.45
CA VAL A 4 -2.02 -5.03 6.52
C VAL A 4 -1.95 -3.70 7.28
N GLU A 5 -0.81 -3.42 7.89
CA GLU A 5 -0.61 -2.21 8.70
C GLU A 5 0.22 -1.13 7.97
N ALA A 6 0.95 -1.50 6.90
CA ALA A 6 1.84 -0.57 6.20
C ALA A 6 1.91 -0.80 4.67
N PRO A 7 2.19 0.25 3.88
CA PRO A 7 2.35 0.13 2.43
C PRO A 7 3.55 -0.75 2.00
N GLY A 8 4.56 -0.94 2.85
CA GLY A 8 5.65 -1.87 2.56
C GLY A 8 5.19 -3.34 2.52
N GLU A 9 4.14 -3.67 3.27
CA GLU A 9 3.55 -5.02 3.29
C GLU A 9 2.90 -5.37 1.94
N VAL A 10 2.41 -4.38 1.20
CA VAL A 10 1.87 -4.58 -0.17
C VAL A 10 2.96 -5.04 -1.14
N ILE A 11 4.19 -4.55 -0.98
CA ILE A 11 5.33 -4.97 -1.81
C ILE A 11 5.74 -6.40 -1.44
N ASP A 12 5.74 -6.73 -0.16
CA ASP A 12 6.00 -8.11 0.27
C ASP A 12 4.97 -9.10 -0.31
N LEU A 13 3.69 -8.74 -0.36
CA LEU A 13 2.66 -9.56 -1.00
C LEU A 13 2.88 -9.75 -2.51
N LEU A 14 3.37 -8.72 -3.19
CA LEU A 14 3.76 -8.83 -4.60
C LEU A 14 4.95 -9.79 -4.76
N ASP A 15 6.01 -9.57 -4.02
CA ASP A 15 7.27 -10.30 -4.17
C ASP A 15 7.16 -11.77 -3.72
N THR A 16 6.42 -12.03 -2.65
CA THR A 16 6.34 -13.37 -2.03
C THR A 16 5.14 -14.18 -2.51
N GLN A 17 4.02 -13.53 -2.82
CA GLN A 17 2.77 -14.22 -3.17
C GLN A 17 2.32 -13.95 -4.61
N GLY A 18 2.96 -13.05 -5.35
CA GLY A 18 2.52 -12.66 -6.69
C GLY A 18 1.12 -12.06 -6.68
N ALA A 19 0.76 -11.35 -5.60
CA ALA A 19 -0.55 -10.77 -5.39
C ALA A 19 -0.49 -9.24 -5.38
N VAL A 20 -1.50 -8.58 -5.95
CA VAL A 20 -1.63 -7.11 -5.95
C VAL A 20 -3.01 -6.67 -5.48
N PRO A 21 -3.10 -5.56 -4.73
CA PRO A 21 -4.39 -5.02 -4.32
C PRO A 21 -5.09 -4.33 -5.50
N VAL A 22 -6.36 -4.65 -5.70
CA VAL A 22 -7.26 -3.98 -6.66
C VAL A 22 -8.25 -3.04 -5.97
N ASP A 23 -8.42 -3.17 -4.66
CA ASP A 23 -9.19 -2.26 -3.82
C ASP A 23 -8.63 -2.24 -2.39
N THR A 24 -8.77 -1.10 -1.71
CA THR A 24 -8.24 -0.89 -0.36
C THR A 24 -9.24 -0.11 0.49
N ALA A 25 -9.45 -0.55 1.73
CA ALA A 25 -10.22 0.19 2.73
C ALA A 25 -9.37 0.42 3.97
N VAL A 26 -9.37 1.64 4.50
CA VAL A 26 -8.57 2.01 5.69
C VAL A 26 -9.51 2.37 6.83
N ALA A 27 -9.26 1.83 8.03
CA ALA A 27 -10.01 2.14 9.24
C ALA A 27 -9.05 2.43 10.41
N PRO A 28 -9.46 3.25 11.39
CA PRO A 28 -8.70 3.40 12.63
C PRO A 28 -8.59 2.06 13.38
N GLY A 29 -7.39 1.71 13.82
CA GLY A 29 -7.11 0.61 14.73
C GLY A 29 -6.48 1.11 16.03
N PRO A 30 -6.38 0.25 17.06
CA PRO A 30 -5.84 0.61 18.37
C PRO A 30 -4.36 1.02 18.32
N ASP A 31 -3.57 0.44 17.42
CA ASP A 31 -2.12 0.65 17.32
C ASP A 31 -1.70 1.42 16.06
N GLY A 32 -2.68 1.82 15.23
CA GLY A 32 -2.43 2.38 13.90
C GLY A 32 -3.60 2.18 12.95
N PRO A 33 -3.54 2.73 11.73
CA PRO A 33 -4.52 2.48 10.70
C PRO A 33 -4.47 1.04 10.20
N ARG A 34 -5.60 0.35 10.22
CA ARG A 34 -5.74 -0.98 9.60
C ARG A 34 -6.18 -0.84 8.15
N MET A 35 -5.47 -1.50 7.26
CA MET A 35 -5.83 -1.56 5.85
C MET A 35 -6.44 -2.93 5.52
N ARG A 36 -7.49 -2.95 4.73
CA ARG A 36 -8.11 -4.16 4.19
C ARG A 36 -7.89 -4.18 2.69
N LEU A 37 -7.21 -5.22 2.20
CA LEU A 37 -6.84 -5.37 0.80
C LEU A 37 -7.73 -6.42 0.12
N HIS A 38 -8.27 -6.04 -1.04
CA HIS A 38 -8.82 -6.97 -2.01
C HIS A 38 -7.73 -7.31 -3.02
N LEU A 39 -7.25 -8.56 -2.99
CA LEU A 39 -6.11 -8.99 -3.78
C LEU A 39 -6.55 -9.75 -5.04
N THR A 40 -5.74 -9.65 -6.09
CA THR A 40 -5.77 -10.50 -7.28
C THR A 40 -4.37 -11.00 -7.60
N SER A 41 -4.26 -12.04 -8.43
CA SER A 41 -2.98 -12.51 -8.95
C SER A 41 -2.39 -11.52 -9.94
N VAL A 42 -1.07 -11.32 -9.89
CA VAL A 42 -0.31 -10.56 -10.90
C VAL A 42 -0.45 -11.17 -12.30
N ALA A 43 -0.66 -12.49 -12.39
CA ALA A 43 -0.86 -13.16 -13.68
C ALA A 43 -2.18 -12.77 -14.37
N ASP A 44 -3.15 -12.25 -13.61
CA ASP A 44 -4.48 -11.87 -14.11
C ASP A 44 -4.57 -10.39 -14.49
N VAL A 45 -3.46 -9.64 -14.38
CA VAL A 45 -3.42 -8.20 -14.65
C VAL A 45 -2.26 -7.84 -15.58
N VAL A 46 -2.38 -6.69 -16.25
CA VAL A 46 -1.32 -6.16 -17.12
C VAL A 46 -0.57 -5.05 -16.39
N ALA A 47 0.73 -5.24 -16.20
CA ALA A 47 1.60 -4.19 -15.67
C ALA A 47 1.77 -3.06 -16.70
N ILE A 48 1.41 -1.83 -16.31
CA ILE A 48 1.48 -0.63 -17.17
C ILE A 48 2.61 0.33 -16.78
N GLY A 49 3.40 -0.01 -15.77
CA GLY A 49 4.46 0.83 -15.21
C GLY A 49 5.49 0.02 -14.45
N ALA A 50 6.39 0.72 -13.77
CA ALA A 50 7.42 0.06 -12.97
C ALA A 50 6.81 -0.55 -11.70
N ALA A 51 7.24 -1.77 -11.38
CA ALA A 51 6.87 -2.42 -10.12
C ALA A 51 7.69 -1.80 -8.97
N PRO A 52 7.05 -1.36 -7.89
CA PRO A 52 7.76 -0.80 -6.75
C PRO A 52 8.55 -1.90 -6.01
N LYS A 53 9.79 -1.61 -5.64
CA LYS A 53 10.71 -2.53 -4.95
C LYS A 53 10.78 -2.28 -3.44
N ALA A 54 10.57 -1.04 -3.03
CA ALA A 54 10.55 -0.65 -1.63
C ALA A 54 9.76 0.64 -1.45
N VAL A 55 9.15 0.79 -0.28
CA VAL A 55 8.65 2.08 0.19
C VAL A 55 9.65 2.62 1.18
N THR A 56 10.21 3.79 0.89
CA THR A 56 11.12 4.45 1.82
C THR A 56 10.32 5.37 2.74
N LEU A 57 10.61 5.33 4.03
CA LEU A 57 10.06 6.31 4.98
C LEU A 57 10.90 7.60 5.03
N HIS A 58 11.91 7.71 4.17
CA HIS A 58 12.67 8.93 3.99
C HIS A 58 11.75 9.98 3.35
N ASP A 59 11.70 11.18 3.94
CA ASP A 59 10.73 12.23 3.57
C ASP A 59 9.24 11.85 3.73
N LEU A 60 8.91 10.85 4.57
CA LEU A 60 7.52 10.56 4.92
C LEU A 60 6.87 11.81 5.55
N ARG A 61 5.78 12.29 4.97
CA ARG A 61 5.06 13.46 5.47
C ARG A 61 3.59 13.14 5.68
N PHE A 62 3.09 13.49 6.86
CA PHE A 62 1.69 13.46 7.19
C PHE A 62 1.21 14.87 7.47
N ASP A 63 0.23 15.32 6.69
CA ASP A 63 -0.36 16.63 6.86
C ASP A 63 -1.87 16.55 7.03
N ARG A 64 -2.43 17.56 7.68
CA ARG A 64 -3.88 17.82 7.66
C ARG A 64 -4.13 18.84 6.56
N VAL A 65 -5.02 18.50 5.63
CA VAL A 65 -5.47 19.40 4.58
C VAL A 65 -6.96 19.67 4.76
N ASP A 66 -7.46 20.79 4.24
CA ASP A 66 -8.89 21.07 4.31
C ASP A 66 -9.68 19.95 3.61
N GLY A 67 -10.48 19.22 4.40
CA GLY A 67 -11.26 18.07 3.96
C GLY A 67 -10.61 16.69 4.17
N GLY A 68 -9.40 16.58 4.75
CA GLY A 68 -8.83 15.25 4.97
C GLY A 68 -7.43 15.17 5.61
N ARG A 69 -6.84 13.98 5.47
CA ARG A 69 -5.44 13.69 5.83
C ARG A 69 -4.66 13.45 4.55
N PHE A 70 -3.45 13.94 4.50
CA PHE A 70 -2.51 13.74 3.40
C PHE A 70 -1.33 12.91 3.90
N CYS A 71 -0.85 12.00 3.05
CA CYS A 71 0.37 11.24 3.26
C CYS A 71 1.19 11.29 1.96
N ALA A 72 2.47 11.66 2.06
CA ALA A 72 3.43 11.55 0.98
C ALA A 72 4.53 10.57 1.37
N VAL A 73 4.86 9.67 0.45
CA VAL A 73 5.90 8.66 0.60
C VAL A 73 6.64 8.47 -0.72
N THR A 74 7.91 8.09 -0.65
CA THR A 74 8.73 7.80 -1.82
C THR A 74 8.80 6.29 -2.03
N SER A 75 8.61 5.86 -3.27
CA SER A 75 8.77 4.46 -3.67
C SER A 75 9.97 4.32 -4.59
N ASP A 76 10.81 3.33 -4.30
CA ASP A 76 11.85 2.88 -5.21
C ASP A 76 11.24 1.95 -6.27
N VAL A 77 11.69 2.08 -7.51
CA VAL A 77 11.20 1.32 -8.68
C VAL A 77 12.33 0.62 -9.42
#